data_AF-A0A0G0YZB8-F1
#
_entry.id   AF-A0A0G0YZB8-F1
#
_cell.length_a   1.000
_cell.length_b   1.000
_cell.length_c   1.000
_cell.angle_alpha   90.00
_cell.angle_beta   90.00
_cell.angle_gamma   90.00
#
_symmetry.space_group_name_H-M   'P 1'
#
loop_
_entity.id
_entity.type
_entity.pdbx_description
1 polymer ?
#
loop_
_entity_poly.entity_id
_entity_poly.type
_entity_poly.pdbx_seq_one_letter_code
_entity_poly.pdbx_strand_id
1 'polypeptide(L)'
;MVLPQKLLTTGLIVILLVVILSLSRSLYQTFNLMQAQKKVDQEIILLQKEKDALINTLGKKNSNEYLERVARDKLLMLKPGEKTVILPLNQDQSQITALGDQQGVDLLGLSNFEKWQRLFLP
;
A
#
# COMPACT_ATOMS: atom_id res chain seq x y z
N MET A 1 -14.50 -81.85 2.89
CA MET A 1 -15.65 -80.93 2.85
C MET A 1 -15.25 -79.72 2.02
N VAL A 2 -15.54 -79.73 0.72
CA VAL A 2 -15.16 -78.62 -0.18
C VAL A 2 -16.13 -77.46 0.08
N LEU A 3 -15.62 -76.33 0.58
CA LEU A 3 -16.43 -75.12 0.64
C LEU A 3 -16.94 -74.83 -0.79
N PRO A 4 -18.23 -74.50 -0.97
CA PRO A 4 -18.74 -74.22 -2.30
C PRO A 4 -17.97 -73.00 -2.83
N GLN A 5 -17.30 -73.16 -3.97
CA GLN A 5 -16.41 -72.15 -4.55
C GLN A 5 -17.07 -70.76 -4.67
N LYS A 6 -18.39 -70.73 -4.81
CA LYS A 6 -19.20 -69.51 -4.83
C LYS A 6 -19.17 -68.69 -3.52
N LEU A 7 -19.00 -69.32 -2.36
CA LEU A 7 -18.86 -68.62 -1.07
C LEU A 7 -17.46 -68.01 -0.89
N LEU A 8 -16.43 -68.63 -1.47
CA LEU A 8 -15.08 -68.07 -1.47
C LEU A 8 -14.98 -66.85 -2.38
N THR A 9 -15.58 -66.91 -3.56
CA THR A 9 -15.57 -65.77 -4.50
C THR A 9 -16.38 -64.59 -3.97
N THR A 10 -17.55 -64.82 -3.36
CA THR A 10 -18.33 -63.74 -2.74
C THR A 10 -17.59 -63.12 -1.55
N GLY A 11 -16.94 -63.93 -0.71
CA GLY A 11 -16.09 -63.43 0.38
C GLY A 11 -14.94 -62.56 -0.13
N LEU A 12 -14.27 -62.99 -1.21
CA LEU A 12 -13.20 -62.22 -1.84
C LEU A 12 -13.70 -60.86 -2.39
N ILE A 13 -14.87 -60.83 -3.02
CA ILE A 13 -15.48 -59.61 -3.54
C ILE A 13 -15.80 -58.63 -2.40
N VAL A 14 -16.34 -59.12 -1.28
CA VAL A 14 -16.64 -58.29 -0.11
C VAL A 14 -15.36 -57.69 0.47
N ILE A 15 -14.29 -58.48 0.61
CA ILE A 15 -12.99 -58.00 1.08
C ILE A 15 -12.44 -56.92 0.13
N LEU A 16 -12.50 -57.15 -1.17
CA LEU A 16 -12.06 -56.17 -2.17
C LEU A 16 -12.83 -54.86 -2.05
N LEU A 17 -14.16 -54.94 -1.86
CA LEU A 17 -15.03 -53.77 -1.72
C LEU A 17 -14.68 -52.97 -0.45
N VAL A 18 -14.43 -53.65 0.67
CA VAL A 18 -13.98 -53.00 1.91
C VAL A 18 -12.63 -52.30 1.72
N VAL A 19 -11.68 -52.93 1.03
CA VAL A 19 -10.37 -52.34 0.72
C VAL A 19 -10.54 -51.07 -0.13
N ILE A 20 -11.35 -51.12 -1.19
CA ILE A 20 -11.62 -49.97 -2.07
C ILE A 20 -12.23 -48.81 -1.28
N LEU A 21 -13.22 -49.07 -0.42
CA LEU A 21 -13.84 -48.04 0.41
C LEU A 21 -12.84 -47.43 1.40
N SER A 22 -11.98 -48.25 2.01
CA SER A 22 -10.95 -47.78 2.95
C SER A 22 -9.91 -46.89 2.27
N LEU A 23 -9.44 -47.28 1.08
CA LEU A 23 -8.50 -46.49 0.28
C LEU A 23 -9.12 -45.18 -0.17
N SER A 24 -10.38 -45.22 -0.62
CA SER A 24 -11.11 -44.04 -1.05
C SER A 24 -11.20 -43.04 0.10
N ARG A 25 -11.62 -43.49 1.30
CA ARG A 25 -11.70 -42.63 2.49
C ARG A 25 -10.35 -42.03 2.88
N SER A 26 -9.28 -42.84 2.84
CA SER A 26 -7.92 -42.39 3.11
C SER A 26 -7.49 -41.29 2.14
N LEU A 27 -7.66 -41.51 0.83
CA LEU A 27 -7.32 -40.53 -0.20
C LEU A 27 -8.08 -39.21 -0.03
N TYR A 28 -9.38 -39.26 0.25
CA TYR A 28 -10.17 -38.06 0.53
C TYR A 28 -9.67 -37.29 1.76
N GLN A 29 -9.32 -38.01 2.83
CA GLN A 29 -8.80 -37.39 4.06
C GLN A 29 -7.46 -36.72 3.81
N THR A 30 -6.52 -37.39 3.12
CA THR A 30 -5.21 -36.83 2.81
C THR A 30 -5.32 -35.61 1.90
N PHE A 31 -6.20 -35.64 0.88
CA PHE A 31 -6.42 -34.51 -0.01
C PHE A 31 -6.97 -33.28 0.73
N ASN A 32 -7.91 -33.47 1.65
CA ASN A 32 -8.46 -32.37 2.45
C ASN A 32 -7.42 -31.80 3.42
N LEU A 33 -6.60 -32.66 4.04
CA LEU A 33 -5.52 -32.23 4.92
C LEU A 33 -4.46 -31.42 4.17
N MET A 34 -4.07 -31.85 2.96
CA MET A 34 -3.13 -31.09 2.12
C MET A 34 -3.67 -29.71 1.75
N GLN A 35 -4.96 -29.60 1.43
CA GLN A 35 -5.57 -28.29 1.16
C GLN A 35 -5.63 -27.39 2.39
N ALA A 36 -5.94 -27.96 3.56
CA ALA A 36 -5.94 -27.21 4.82
C ALA A 36 -4.53 -26.71 5.16
N GLN A 37 -3.52 -27.57 5.03
CA GLN A 37 -2.11 -27.20 5.24
C GLN A 37 -1.69 -26.08 4.30
N LYS A 38 -2.01 -26.17 3.01
CA LYS A 38 -1.69 -25.12 2.04
C LYS A 38 -2.33 -23.77 2.39
N LYS A 39 -3.56 -23.74 2.90
CA LYS A 39 -4.21 -22.50 3.35
C LYS A 39 -3.49 -21.89 4.56
N VAL A 40 -3.17 -22.72 5.55
CA VAL A 40 -2.44 -22.28 6.75
C VAL A 40 -1.05 -21.74 6.37
N ASP A 41 -0.32 -22.41 5.48
CA ASP A 41 0.99 -21.95 5.02
C ASP A 41 0.88 -20.61 4.28
N GLN A 42 -0.16 -20.42 3.46
CA GLN A 42 -0.43 -19.15 2.79
C GLN A 42 -0.75 -18.03 3.79
N GLU A 43 -1.53 -18.31 4.84
CA GLU A 43 -1.82 -17.35 5.90
C GLU A 43 -0.56 -16.95 6.67
N ILE A 44 0.34 -17.90 6.97
CA ILE A 44 1.63 -17.62 7.61
C ILE A 44 2.47 -16.67 6.75
N ILE A 45 2.57 -16.93 5.44
CA ILE A 45 3.33 -16.09 4.51
C ILE A 45 2.75 -14.68 4.45
N LEU A 46 1.42 -14.54 4.41
CA LEU A 46 0.75 -13.24 4.42
C LEU A 46 1.01 -12.47 5.71
N LEU A 47 0.84 -13.13 6.88
CA LEU A 47 1.10 -12.53 8.18
C LEU A 47 2.55 -12.07 8.32
N GLN A 48 3.50 -12.87 7.82
CA GLN A 48 4.91 -12.52 7.86
C GLN A 48 5.21 -11.29 7.01
N LYS A 49 4.63 -11.20 5.81
CA LYS A 49 4.74 -10.04 4.94
C LYS A 49 4.12 -8.78 5.57
N GLU A 50 2.97 -8.92 6.23
CA GLU A 50 2.32 -7.81 6.95
C GLU A 50 3.17 -7.33 8.13
N LYS A 51 3.72 -8.26 8.92
CA LYS A 51 4.65 -7.93 10.00
C LYS A 51 5.85 -7.15 9.48
N ASP A 52 6.49 -7.62 8.40
CA ASP A 52 7.67 -6.96 7.84
C ASP A 52 7.33 -5.58 7.27
N ALA A 53 6.17 -5.43 6.62
CA ALA A 53 5.66 -4.13 6.19
C ALA A 53 5.42 -3.19 7.37
N LEU A 54 4.85 -3.68 8.46
CA LEU A 54 4.59 -2.89 9.66
C LEU A 54 5.89 -2.46 10.35
N ILE A 55 6.88 -3.35 10.45
CA ILE A 55 8.22 -3.01 10.95
C ILE A 55 8.86 -1.93 10.09
N ASN A 56 8.77 -2.04 8.77
CA ASN A 56 9.32 -1.02 7.86
C ASN A 56 8.63 0.33 8.03
N THR A 57 7.30 0.37 8.22
CA THR A 57 6.58 1.62 8.47
C THR A 57 6.90 2.22 9.84
N LEU A 58 7.09 1.41 10.88
CA LEU A 58 7.56 1.86 12.19
C LEU A 58 8.97 2.41 12.10
N GLY A 59 9.88 1.74 11.39
CA GLY A 59 11.23 2.24 11.14
C GLY A 59 11.24 3.59 10.43
N LYS A 60 10.37 3.78 9.42
CA LYS A 60 10.20 5.06 8.72
C LYS A 60 9.61 6.16 9.61
N LYS A 61 8.66 5.83 10.50
CA LYS A 61 8.08 6.79 11.45
C LYS A 61 9.04 7.19 12.57
N ASN A 62 9.94 6.28 12.95
CA ASN A 62 10.99 6.55 13.94
C ASN A 62 12.22 7.22 13.32
N SER A 63 12.26 7.44 12.00
CA SER A 63 13.37 8.14 11.38
C SER A 63 13.34 9.64 11.73
N ASN A 64 14.52 10.22 11.87
CA ASN A 64 14.66 11.65 12.18
C ASN A 64 14.03 12.54 11.09
N GLU A 65 13.97 12.04 9.85
CA GLU A 65 13.32 12.72 8.71
C GLU A 65 11.80 12.84 8.88
N TYR A 66 11.13 11.81 9.40
CA TYR A 66 9.70 11.87 9.68
C TYR A 66 9.41 12.82 10.85
N LEU A 67 10.23 12.79 11.89
CA LEU A 67 10.11 13.70 13.03
C LEU A 67 10.30 15.16 12.59
N GLU A 68 11.32 15.44 11.78
CA GLU A 68 11.56 16.78 11.22
C GLU A 68 10.40 17.23 10.33
N ARG A 69 9.85 16.34 9.48
CA ARG A 69 8.69 16.65 8.64
C ARG A 69 7.47 17.01 9.49
N VAL A 70 7.15 16.19 10.50
CA VAL A 70 6.02 16.45 11.41
C VAL A 70 6.25 17.74 12.20
N ALA A 71 7.48 18.05 12.60
CA ALA A 71 7.81 19.31 13.25
C ALA A 71 7.60 20.52 12.31
N ARG A 72 7.97 20.45 11.03
CA ARG A 72 7.65 21.51 10.04
C ARG A 72 6.14 21.69 9.91
N ASP A 73 5.42 20.60 9.74
CA ASP A 73 3.99 20.63 9.45
C ASP A 73 3.18 21.13 10.65
N LYS A 74 3.57 20.76 11.88
CA LYS A 74 2.84 21.13 13.10
C LYS A 74 3.31 22.43 13.75
N LEU A 75 4.59 22.76 13.65
CA LEU A 75 5.19 23.91 14.35
C LEU A 75 5.57 25.04 13.38
N LEU A 76 5.28 24.90 12.08
CA LEU A 76 5.74 25.83 11.02
C LEU A 76 7.24 26.13 11.14
N MET A 77 8.00 25.15 11.63
CA MET A 77 9.44 25.30 11.85
C MET A 77 10.16 25.35 10.51
N LEU A 78 10.95 26.41 10.32
CA LEU A 78 11.76 26.62 9.13
C LEU A 78 13.06 25.80 9.20
N LYS A 79 13.63 25.48 8.04
CA LYS A 79 14.93 24.80 7.99
C LYS A 79 16.03 25.73 8.56
N PRO A 80 17.07 25.22 9.23
CA PRO A 80 18.24 26.03 9.55
C PRO A 80 18.79 26.68 8.27
N GLY A 81 18.64 28.00 8.14
CA GLY A 81 18.99 28.79 6.95
C GLY A 81 17.83 29.54 6.27
N GLU A 82 16.58 29.26 6.61
CA GLU A 82 15.41 30.02 6.13
C GLU A 82 15.07 31.21 7.05
N LYS A 83 14.72 32.35 6.45
CA LYS A 83 14.41 33.61 7.16
C LYS A 83 12.91 33.91 7.07
N THR A 84 12.23 33.97 8.21
CA THR A 84 10.82 34.41 8.27
C THR A 84 10.73 35.88 7.86
N VAL A 85 10.03 36.17 6.76
CA VAL A 85 9.67 37.54 6.39
C VAL A 85 8.24 37.77 6.87
N ILE A 86 8.11 38.43 8.02
CA ILE A 86 6.80 38.91 8.51
C ILE A 86 6.50 40.20 7.75
N LEU A 87 5.57 40.14 6.81
CA LEU A 87 5.12 41.32 6.08
C LEU A 87 4.25 42.16 7.02
N PRO A 88 4.61 43.42 7.33
CA PRO A 88 3.73 44.31 8.07
C PRO A 88 2.47 44.55 7.23
N LEU A 89 1.30 44.19 7.78
CA LEU A 89 0.05 44.21 7.03
C LEU A 89 -0.43 45.63 6.66
N ASN A 90 0.24 46.67 7.14
CA ASN A 90 -0.09 48.06 6.84
C ASN A 90 1.18 48.90 6.93
N GLN A 91 1.94 48.98 5.83
CA GLN A 91 2.72 50.18 5.48
C GLN A 91 3.15 50.05 4.02
N ASP A 92 2.37 50.75 3.19
CA ASP A 92 2.73 51.29 1.88
C ASP A 92 3.37 50.32 0.88
N GLN A 93 2.49 49.63 0.15
CA GLN A 93 2.77 48.95 -1.13
C GLN A 93 3.41 49.87 -2.19
N SER A 94 3.57 51.17 -1.91
CA SER A 94 4.17 52.18 -2.77
C SER A 94 5.70 52.13 -2.84
N GLN A 95 6.40 51.44 -1.93
CA GLN A 95 7.87 51.42 -1.92
C GLN A 95 8.50 50.16 -2.55
N ILE A 96 7.76 49.05 -2.64
CA ILE A 96 8.29 47.81 -3.25
C ILE A 96 8.32 47.91 -4.79
N THR A 97 7.47 48.75 -5.37
CA THR A 97 7.39 48.98 -6.83
C THR A 97 8.50 49.89 -7.36
N ALA A 98 9.24 50.61 -6.50
CA ALA A 98 10.26 51.58 -6.94
C ALA A 98 11.62 50.97 -7.31
N LEU A 99 11.82 49.65 -7.13
CA LEU A 99 13.06 48.95 -7.46
C LEU A 99 12.96 48.09 -8.74
N GLY A 100 11.80 48.10 -9.40
CA GLY A 100 11.56 47.43 -10.67
C GLY A 100 11.49 48.45 -11.80
N ASP A 101 12.30 48.24 -12.81
CA ASP A 101 12.47 49.02 -14.03
C ASP A 101 11.16 49.61 -14.62
N GLN A 102 11.24 50.86 -15.10
CA GLN A 102 10.12 51.75 -15.48
C GLN A 102 9.40 51.38 -16.79
N GLN A 103 9.26 50.09 -17.13
CA GLN A 103 8.53 49.67 -18.34
C GLN A 103 7.67 48.43 -18.09
N GLY A 104 6.78 48.50 -17.10
CA GLY A 104 5.73 47.50 -16.90
C GLY A 104 4.43 47.98 -17.54
N VAL A 105 4.00 47.35 -18.64
CA VAL A 105 2.65 47.55 -19.21
C VAL A 105 1.62 47.34 -18.10
N ASP A 106 0.71 48.29 -17.92
CA ASP A 106 -0.25 48.25 -16.81
C ASP A 106 -1.30 47.15 -17.03
N LEU A 107 -1.08 45.99 -16.40
CA LEU A 107 -1.90 44.78 -16.53
C LEU A 107 -2.99 44.68 -15.44
N LEU A 108 -3.21 45.75 -14.67
CA LEU A 108 -4.05 45.71 -13.47
C LEU A 108 -5.57 45.64 -13.74
N GLY A 109 -6.00 45.64 -15.00
CA GLY A 109 -7.43 45.54 -15.36
C GLY A 109 -7.82 44.37 -16.27
N LEU A 110 -6.85 43.56 -16.74
CA LEU A 110 -7.11 42.52 -17.73
C LEU A 110 -7.44 41.17 -17.07
N SER A 111 -8.19 40.32 -17.78
CA SER A 111 -8.42 38.95 -17.35
C SER A 111 -7.10 38.16 -17.38
N ASN A 112 -6.96 37.16 -16.53
CA ASN A 112 -5.71 36.40 -16.42
C ASN A 112 -5.26 35.83 -17.78
N PHE A 113 -6.19 35.37 -18.62
CA PHE A 113 -5.88 34.82 -19.94
C PHE A 113 -5.22 35.84 -20.88
N GLU A 114 -5.70 37.09 -20.87
CA GLU A 114 -5.17 38.16 -21.73
C GLU A 114 -3.75 38.57 -21.31
N LYS A 115 -3.45 38.50 -20.02
CA LYS A 115 -2.09 38.71 -19.50
C LYS A 115 -1.14 37.66 -20.05
N TRP A 116 -1.54 36.39 -20.05
CA TRP A 116 -0.73 35.30 -20.59
C TRP A 116 -0.55 35.43 -22.10
N GLN A 117 -1.59 35.78 -22.84
CA GLN A 117 -1.46 35.94 -24.29
C GLN A 117 -0.43 37.02 -24.66
N ARG A 118 -0.45 38.17 -23.98
CA ARG A 118 0.42 39.31 -24.27
C ARG A 118 1.87 39.12 -23.83
N LEU A 119 2.13 38.24 -22.87
CA LEU A 119 3.48 37.90 -22.42
C LEU A 119 4.18 36.89 -23.34
N PHE A 120 3.43 36.02 -24.01
CA PHE A 120 3.98 34.85 -24.69
C PHE A 120 3.78 34.85 -26.21
N LEU A 121 3.06 35.82 -26.77
CA LEU A 121 2.92 36.02 -28.21
C LEU A 121 3.33 37.47 -28.55
N PRO A 122 4.28 37.69 -29.48
CA PRO A 122 4.75 39.02 -29.85
C PRO A 122 3.71 39.82 -30.67
#